data_AF-A0A8H9W7P3-F1
#
_entry.id   AF-A0A8H9W7P3-F1
#
_cell.length_a   1.000
_cell.length_b   1.000
_cell.length_c   1.000
_cell.angle_alpha   90.00
_cell.angle_beta   90.00
_cell.angle_gamma   90.00
#
_symmetry.space_group_name_H-M   'P 1'
#
loop_
_entity.id
_entity.type
_entity.pdbx_description
1 polymer ?
#
loop_
_entity_poly.entity_id
_entity_poly.type
_entity_poly.pdbx_seq_one_letter_code
_entity_poly.pdbx_strand_id
1 'polypeptide(L)'
;MIGLSVLKVLDTYLFVVPEKDLVYQNISSVEKENLKDDFTFIVFGDNKNSISTFSKLIDAVNREQNAAFAVNTGDMVFDGSLFKWELYLEQLRRFKIPVLPVPGNHDLADDPGNYLKIFGPLYYSFHTGNSYFIVLNNANEKYVDAYQLEWLKKELEKSQSYRYRFVFMHVPVYDPRKEKQPGHSMKDLENAQTLLNILKEYNVTMVFAGHIHGYFRGEWNGVSYIITGGAGAELFGTDPEHYFYHFIRVHVSPTGVKYDVIKLPTPGFNMIDRTVHTLWIYTYSFVIQNYWIVLLGTGLFALSAIVLSGKEREVGKFLMRRRLVRFAVKLWRFFGNYGRGRS
;
A
#
# COMPACT_ATOMS: atom_id res chain seq x y z
N MET A 1 -0.78 -10.89 34.27
CA MET A 1 -0.30 -9.93 33.24
C MET A 1 0.57 -10.60 32.18
N ILE A 2 1.49 -11.51 32.55
CA ILE A 2 2.31 -12.25 31.58
C ILE A 2 1.42 -13.02 30.59
N GLY A 3 0.37 -13.71 31.05
CA GLY A 3 -0.51 -14.50 30.17
C GLY A 3 -1.28 -13.73 29.09
N LEU A 4 -1.78 -12.52 29.37
CA LEU A 4 -2.49 -11.68 28.37
C LEU A 4 -1.54 -11.05 27.34
N SER A 5 -0.30 -10.80 27.74
CA SER A 5 0.75 -10.26 26.88
C SER A 5 1.31 -11.37 25.99
N VAL A 6 1.51 -12.56 26.57
CA VAL A 6 1.89 -13.78 25.85
C VAL A 6 0.78 -14.23 24.90
N LEU A 7 -0.51 -14.10 25.26
CA LEU A 7 -1.63 -14.36 24.35
C LEU A 7 -1.67 -13.38 23.17
N LYS A 8 -1.40 -12.09 23.36
CA LYS A 8 -1.29 -11.15 22.22
C LYS A 8 -0.08 -11.41 21.33
N VAL A 9 1.06 -11.76 21.92
CA VAL A 9 2.25 -12.18 21.17
C VAL A 9 1.95 -13.49 20.43
N LEU A 10 1.32 -14.47 21.07
CA LEU A 10 0.90 -15.72 20.46
C LEU A 10 -0.18 -15.51 19.39
N ASP A 11 -1.15 -14.62 19.57
CA ASP A 11 -2.13 -14.24 18.53
C ASP A 11 -1.44 -13.57 17.33
N THR A 12 -0.35 -12.83 17.57
CA THR A 12 0.51 -12.28 16.49
C THR A 12 1.28 -13.40 15.77
N TYR A 13 1.50 -14.56 16.42
CA TYR A 13 2.13 -15.75 15.82
C TYR A 13 1.10 -16.79 15.32
N LEU A 14 -0.18 -16.65 15.67
CA LEU A 14 -1.28 -17.56 15.33
C LEU A 14 -2.29 -16.90 14.39
N PHE A 15 -2.00 -15.70 13.89
CA PHE A 15 -2.86 -15.03 12.94
C PHE A 15 -2.82 -15.79 11.62
N VAL A 16 -3.80 -16.66 11.44
CA VAL A 16 -4.07 -17.27 10.14
C VAL A 16 -4.74 -16.20 9.32
N VAL A 17 -4.09 -15.76 8.24
CA VAL A 17 -4.76 -15.00 7.20
C VAL A 17 -5.95 -15.84 6.73
N PRO A 18 -7.19 -15.38 6.95
CA PRO A 18 -8.34 -16.10 6.43
C PRO A 18 -8.24 -16.11 4.92
N GLU A 19 -8.40 -17.28 4.30
CA GLU A 19 -8.55 -17.38 2.86
C GLU A 19 -9.73 -16.51 2.44
N LYS A 20 -9.42 -15.40 1.77
CA LYS A 20 -10.38 -14.42 1.32
C LYS A 20 -10.02 -14.10 -0.11
N ASP A 21 -10.96 -14.29 -1.02
CA ASP A 21 -10.84 -13.73 -2.35
C ASP A 21 -11.28 -12.26 -2.29
N LEU A 22 -10.41 -11.39 -1.74
CA LEU A 22 -10.72 -9.97 -1.59
C LEU A 22 -10.90 -9.28 -2.95
N VAL A 23 -10.24 -9.77 -4.01
CA VAL A 23 -10.48 -9.27 -5.38
C VAL A 23 -11.92 -9.54 -5.78
N TYR A 24 -12.39 -10.79 -5.68
CA TYR A 24 -13.77 -11.14 -6.01
C TYR A 24 -14.79 -10.36 -5.17
N GLN A 25 -14.56 -10.24 -3.86
CA GLN A 25 -15.45 -9.48 -2.96
C GLN A 25 -15.52 -8.00 -3.34
N ASN A 26 -14.37 -7.38 -3.62
CA ASN A 26 -14.30 -5.97 -3.96
C ASN A 26 -14.89 -5.69 -5.35
N ILE A 27 -14.61 -6.54 -6.35
CA ILE A 27 -15.26 -6.46 -7.68
C ILE A 27 -16.76 -6.58 -7.55
N SER A 28 -17.24 -7.59 -6.82
CA SER A 28 -18.68 -7.80 -6.60
C SER A 28 -19.34 -6.59 -5.95
N SER A 29 -18.64 -5.92 -5.02
CA SER A 29 -19.12 -4.68 -4.42
C SER A 29 -19.23 -3.54 -5.45
N VAL A 30 -18.21 -3.36 -6.29
CA VAL A 30 -18.15 -2.31 -7.31
C VAL A 30 -19.22 -2.52 -8.40
N GLU A 31 -19.38 -3.75 -8.87
CA GLU A 31 -20.36 -4.08 -9.92
C GLU A 31 -21.80 -3.96 -9.40
N LYS A 32 -22.04 -4.29 -8.14
CA LYS A 32 -23.37 -4.19 -7.51
C LYS A 32 -23.86 -2.75 -7.35
N GLU A 33 -22.95 -1.78 -7.19
CA GLU A 33 -23.32 -0.37 -7.13
C GLU A 33 -23.90 0.14 -8.46
N ASN A 34 -23.69 -0.60 -9.57
CA ASN A 34 -24.17 -0.27 -10.91
C ASN A 34 -23.96 1.21 -11.25
N LEU A 35 -22.71 1.65 -11.09
CA LEU A 35 -22.34 3.04 -11.26
C LEU A 35 -22.76 3.50 -12.66
N LYS A 36 -23.36 4.68 -12.73
CA LYS A 36 -23.63 5.35 -14.01
C LYS A 36 -22.30 5.74 -14.66
N ASP A 37 -22.34 6.23 -15.89
CA ASP A 37 -21.17 6.75 -16.62
C ASP A 37 -20.56 8.04 -16.03
N ASP A 38 -20.80 8.33 -14.75
CA ASP A 38 -20.27 9.46 -13.98
C ASP A 38 -19.88 8.97 -12.58
N PHE A 39 -18.59 8.70 -12.39
CA PHE A 39 -18.05 8.19 -11.12
C PHE A 39 -16.57 8.55 -10.96
N THR A 40 -16.10 8.50 -9.72
CA THR A 40 -14.69 8.69 -9.39
C THR A 40 -14.08 7.40 -8.87
N PHE A 41 -12.86 7.09 -9.30
CA PHE A 41 -12.02 6.09 -8.65
C PHE A 41 -10.67 6.66 -8.29
N ILE A 42 -10.00 6.03 -7.33
CA ILE A 42 -8.70 6.48 -6.81
C ILE A 42 -7.60 5.52 -7.27
N VAL A 43 -6.42 6.04 -7.58
CA VAL A 43 -5.23 5.22 -7.87
C VAL A 43 -4.07 5.67 -6.99
N PHE A 44 -3.37 4.74 -6.37
CA PHE A 44 -2.16 4.98 -5.59
C PHE A 44 -1.28 3.73 -5.60
N GLY A 45 -0.02 3.80 -5.19
CA GLY A 45 0.82 2.61 -5.02
C GLY A 45 2.12 2.88 -4.30
N ASP A 46 2.86 1.82 -4.01
CA ASP A 46 4.15 1.86 -3.35
C ASP A 46 4.05 2.43 -1.92
N ASN A 47 3.16 1.85 -1.11
CA ASN A 47 3.04 2.21 0.30
C ASN A 47 4.02 1.43 1.21
N LYS A 48 4.50 0.25 0.81
CA LYS A 48 5.53 -0.59 1.51
C LYS A 48 5.44 -0.60 3.04
N ASN A 49 4.24 -0.91 3.58
CA ASN A 49 3.96 -0.88 5.02
C ASN A 49 4.24 0.46 5.76
N SER A 50 4.34 1.59 5.06
CA SER A 50 4.48 2.91 5.67
C SER A 50 3.29 3.18 6.58
N ILE A 51 3.52 3.34 7.89
CA ILE A 51 2.43 3.49 8.85
C ILE A 51 1.87 4.92 8.82
N SER A 52 2.73 5.92 8.97
CA SER A 52 2.32 7.33 9.09
C SER A 52 1.81 7.90 7.76
N THR A 53 2.55 7.71 6.67
CA THR A 53 2.20 8.34 5.39
C THR A 53 0.98 7.68 4.78
N PHE A 54 0.91 6.35 4.79
CA PHE A 54 -0.26 5.64 4.27
C PHE A 54 -1.51 5.92 5.11
N SER A 55 -1.39 6.08 6.44
CA SER A 55 -2.52 6.54 7.27
C SER A 55 -3.09 7.88 6.80
N LYS A 56 -2.22 8.85 6.51
CA LYS A 56 -2.66 10.17 6.01
C LYS A 56 -3.31 10.07 4.63
N LEU A 57 -2.80 9.18 3.77
CA LEU A 57 -3.40 8.87 2.47
C LEU A 57 -4.81 8.30 2.66
N ILE A 58 -4.98 7.28 3.50
CA ILE A 58 -6.28 6.69 3.83
C ILE A 58 -7.26 7.76 4.32
N ASP A 59 -6.83 8.64 5.22
CA ASP A 59 -7.68 9.72 5.76
C ASP A 59 -8.04 10.77 4.70
N ALA A 60 -7.18 10.99 3.70
CA ALA A 60 -7.47 11.85 2.56
C ALA A 60 -8.45 11.17 1.58
N VAL A 61 -8.21 9.92 1.21
CA VAL A 61 -9.11 9.12 0.36
C VAL A 61 -10.50 9.01 0.97
N ASN A 62 -10.60 8.78 2.28
CA ASN A 62 -11.89 8.70 2.99
C ASN A 62 -12.67 10.03 3.05
N ARG A 63 -12.06 11.15 2.65
CA ARG A 63 -12.70 12.46 2.49
C ARG A 63 -13.12 12.75 1.05
N GLU A 64 -12.70 11.92 0.09
CA GLU A 64 -13.10 12.02 -1.30
C GLU A 64 -14.58 11.71 -1.44
N GLN A 65 -15.37 12.73 -1.77
CA GLN A 65 -16.79 12.55 -2.04
C GLN A 65 -16.95 11.79 -3.36
N ASN A 66 -17.80 10.77 -3.37
CA ASN A 66 -18.15 9.99 -4.57
C ASN A 66 -17.01 9.14 -5.17
N ALA A 67 -15.93 8.89 -4.44
CA ALA A 67 -15.01 7.83 -4.81
C ALA A 67 -15.71 6.47 -4.62
N ALA A 68 -15.84 5.69 -5.69
CA ALA A 68 -16.52 4.40 -5.65
C ALA A 68 -15.59 3.26 -5.24
N PHE A 69 -14.34 3.31 -5.70
CA PHE A 69 -13.30 2.33 -5.35
C PHE A 69 -11.90 2.93 -5.52
N ALA A 70 -10.90 2.20 -5.06
CA ALA A 70 -9.50 2.50 -5.32
C ALA A 70 -8.76 1.31 -5.95
N VAL A 71 -7.69 1.60 -6.68
CA VAL A 71 -6.73 0.61 -7.18
C VAL A 71 -5.36 0.91 -6.59
N ASN A 72 -4.76 -0.08 -5.92
CA ASN A 72 -3.39 -0.01 -5.43
C ASN A 72 -2.44 -0.62 -6.49
N THR A 73 -1.53 0.16 -7.07
CA THR A 73 -0.62 -0.28 -8.16
C THR A 73 0.56 -1.15 -7.70
N GLY A 74 0.48 -1.73 -6.50
CA GLY A 74 1.42 -2.73 -5.98
C GLY A 74 2.47 -2.15 -5.04
N ASP A 75 3.33 -3.05 -4.55
CA ASP A 75 4.26 -2.80 -3.45
C ASP A 75 3.52 -2.30 -2.20
N MET A 76 2.49 -3.07 -1.83
CA MET A 76 1.69 -2.88 -0.61
C MET A 76 2.50 -3.18 0.63
N VAL A 77 3.31 -4.23 0.56
CA VAL A 77 4.17 -4.70 1.65
C VAL A 77 5.64 -4.66 1.27
N PHE A 78 6.53 -4.69 2.27
CA PHE A 78 7.97 -4.60 2.05
C PHE A 78 8.59 -5.89 1.49
N ASP A 79 8.06 -7.07 1.82
CA ASP A 79 8.69 -8.34 1.39
C ASP A 79 7.72 -9.51 1.22
N GLY A 80 6.40 -9.32 1.31
CA GLY A 80 5.44 -10.41 1.11
C GLY A 80 5.30 -11.38 2.29
N SER A 81 6.05 -11.16 3.38
CA SER A 81 5.92 -11.99 4.58
C SER A 81 4.57 -11.82 5.27
N LEU A 82 4.09 -12.89 5.92
CA LEU A 82 2.76 -12.94 6.53
C LEU A 82 2.53 -11.79 7.53
N PHE A 83 3.52 -11.53 8.38
CA PHE A 83 3.47 -10.44 9.36
C PHE A 83 3.27 -9.06 8.70
N LYS A 84 3.88 -8.82 7.54
CA LYS A 84 3.71 -7.55 6.82
C LYS A 84 2.33 -7.45 6.17
N TRP A 85 1.80 -8.57 5.70
CA TRP A 85 0.43 -8.64 5.21
C TRP A 85 -0.60 -8.33 6.30
N GLU A 86 -0.40 -8.84 7.51
CA GLU A 86 -1.28 -8.56 8.65
C GLU A 86 -1.38 -7.05 8.94
N LEU A 87 -0.22 -6.38 9.02
CA LEU A 87 -0.15 -4.95 9.24
C LEU A 87 -0.83 -4.17 8.11
N TYR A 88 -0.60 -4.59 6.86
CA TYR A 88 -1.27 -3.98 5.71
C TYR A 88 -2.78 -4.15 5.78
N LEU A 89 -3.27 -5.36 6.12
CA LEU A 89 -4.69 -5.65 6.25
C LEU A 89 -5.36 -4.84 7.38
N GLU A 90 -4.67 -4.55 8.48
CA GLU A 90 -5.16 -3.63 9.51
C GLU A 90 -5.33 -2.20 8.98
N GLN A 91 -4.37 -1.72 8.18
CA GLN A 91 -4.49 -0.42 7.52
C GLN A 91 -5.60 -0.43 6.46
N LEU A 92 -5.70 -1.51 5.67
CA LEU A 92 -6.66 -1.68 4.59
C LEU A 92 -8.11 -1.60 5.09
N ARG A 93 -8.41 -2.17 6.26
CA ARG A 93 -9.75 -2.11 6.89
C ARG A 93 -10.25 -0.70 7.20
N ARG A 94 -9.38 0.31 7.18
CA ARG A 94 -9.76 1.71 7.41
C ARG A 94 -10.30 2.40 6.16
N PHE A 95 -10.09 1.85 4.97
CA PHE A 95 -10.71 2.40 3.75
C PHE A 95 -12.24 2.23 3.84
N LYS A 96 -12.97 3.28 3.45
CA LYS A 96 -14.43 3.25 3.35
C LYS A 96 -14.95 2.75 2.00
N ILE A 97 -14.04 2.52 1.06
CA ILE A 97 -14.31 2.09 -0.31
C ILE A 97 -13.52 0.81 -0.60
N PRO A 98 -13.97 -0.05 -1.53
CA PRO A 98 -13.21 -1.21 -1.97
C PRO A 98 -11.84 -0.82 -2.52
N VAL A 99 -10.81 -1.63 -2.25
CA VAL A 99 -9.45 -1.42 -2.75
C VAL A 99 -9.00 -2.65 -3.53
N LEU A 100 -8.73 -2.47 -4.81
CA LEU A 100 -8.33 -3.52 -5.74
C LEU A 100 -6.80 -3.54 -5.89
N PRO A 101 -6.12 -4.66 -5.63
CA PRO A 101 -4.67 -4.75 -5.67
C PRO A 101 -4.13 -5.08 -7.06
N VAL A 102 -3.00 -4.50 -7.41
CA VAL A 102 -2.07 -4.97 -8.44
C VAL A 102 -0.89 -5.62 -7.71
N PRO A 103 -0.41 -6.82 -8.08
CA PRO A 103 0.76 -7.40 -7.42
C PRO A 103 2.05 -6.68 -7.81
N GLY A 104 2.81 -6.20 -6.82
CA GLY A 104 4.16 -5.66 -6.98
C GLY A 104 5.29 -6.67 -6.74
N ASN A 105 6.53 -6.28 -7.04
CA ASN A 105 7.68 -7.17 -6.89
C ASN A 105 7.99 -7.46 -5.42
N HIS A 106 7.68 -6.55 -4.50
CA HIS A 106 7.82 -6.80 -3.06
C HIS A 106 6.69 -7.65 -2.49
N ASP A 107 5.49 -7.57 -3.07
CA ASP A 107 4.31 -8.31 -2.60
C ASP A 107 4.46 -9.83 -2.76
N LEU A 108 5.26 -10.26 -3.74
CA LEU A 108 5.50 -11.67 -4.08
C LEU A 108 6.93 -12.14 -3.73
N ALA A 109 7.71 -11.35 -2.97
CA ALA A 109 9.14 -11.61 -2.76
C ALA A 109 9.44 -12.80 -1.83
N ASP A 110 8.75 -12.89 -0.69
CA ASP A 110 8.94 -13.97 0.29
C ASP A 110 8.09 -15.21 -0.05
N ASP A 111 6.77 -15.15 0.18
CA ASP A 111 5.83 -16.22 -0.17
C ASP A 111 4.64 -15.66 -0.99
N PRO A 112 4.65 -15.84 -2.33
CA PRO A 112 3.52 -15.50 -3.20
C PRO A 112 2.19 -16.14 -2.77
N GLY A 113 2.24 -17.28 -2.07
CA GLY A 113 1.06 -17.96 -1.54
C GLY A 113 0.28 -17.12 -0.53
N ASN A 114 0.95 -16.23 0.20
CA ASN A 114 0.26 -15.29 1.09
C ASN A 114 -0.61 -14.31 0.32
N TYR A 115 -0.08 -13.71 -0.76
CA TYR A 115 -0.87 -12.84 -1.63
C TYR A 115 -2.10 -13.58 -2.17
N LEU A 116 -1.91 -14.78 -2.71
CA LEU A 116 -2.98 -15.58 -3.31
C LEU A 116 -4.09 -15.90 -2.31
N LYS A 117 -3.74 -16.24 -1.06
CA LYS A 117 -4.72 -16.49 0.02
C LYS A 117 -5.52 -15.24 0.41
N ILE A 118 -4.92 -14.05 0.29
CA ILE A 118 -5.54 -12.77 0.72
C ILE A 118 -6.38 -12.14 -0.37
N PHE A 119 -5.92 -12.21 -1.62
CA PHE A 119 -6.50 -11.45 -2.72
C PHE A 119 -7.06 -12.32 -3.81
N GLY A 120 -6.62 -13.58 -3.94
CA GLY A 120 -6.99 -14.44 -5.06
C GLY A 120 -6.10 -14.21 -6.28
N PRO A 121 -6.66 -13.95 -7.47
CA PRO A 121 -5.93 -13.94 -8.73
C PRO A 121 -4.86 -12.84 -8.83
N LEU A 122 -3.79 -13.10 -9.59
CA LEU A 122 -2.69 -12.14 -9.83
C LEU A 122 -2.99 -11.16 -10.97
N TYR A 123 -3.89 -11.52 -11.88
CA TYR A 123 -4.38 -10.68 -12.96
C TYR A 123 -5.87 -10.97 -13.15
N TYR A 124 -6.64 -9.92 -13.45
CA TYR A 124 -8.10 -10.00 -13.52
C TYR A 124 -8.66 -8.77 -14.24
N SER A 125 -9.94 -8.82 -14.57
CA SER A 125 -10.67 -7.72 -15.18
C SER A 125 -12.03 -7.56 -14.52
N PHE A 126 -12.59 -6.37 -14.63
CA PHE A 126 -13.95 -6.04 -14.21
C PHE A 126 -14.43 -4.81 -14.96
N HIS A 127 -15.70 -4.47 -14.79
CA HIS A 127 -16.33 -3.36 -15.49
C HIS A 127 -17.30 -2.62 -14.57
N THR A 128 -17.49 -1.33 -14.80
CA THR A 128 -18.55 -0.55 -14.16
C THR A 128 -18.83 0.69 -15.00
N GLY A 129 -20.11 1.05 -15.13
CA GLY A 129 -20.57 1.96 -16.17
C GLY A 129 -20.02 1.56 -17.55
N ASN A 130 -19.67 2.55 -18.36
CA ASN A 130 -19.09 2.38 -19.69
C ASN A 130 -17.54 2.30 -19.67
N SER A 131 -16.97 1.71 -18.61
CA SER A 131 -15.52 1.57 -18.41
C SER A 131 -15.11 0.13 -18.10
N TYR A 132 -14.03 -0.32 -18.74
CA TYR A 132 -13.41 -1.61 -18.53
C TYR A 132 -12.05 -1.46 -17.84
N PHE A 133 -11.79 -2.31 -16.84
CA PHE A 133 -10.60 -2.25 -16.00
C PHE A 133 -9.85 -3.58 -16.08
N ILE A 134 -8.55 -3.52 -16.32
CA ILE A 134 -7.70 -4.70 -16.50
C ILE A 134 -6.48 -4.56 -15.61
N VAL A 135 -6.28 -5.52 -14.71
CA VAL A 135 -5.10 -5.61 -13.84
C VAL A 135 -4.18 -6.70 -14.37
N LEU A 136 -2.93 -6.33 -14.61
CA LEU A 136 -1.86 -7.22 -15.06
C LEU A 136 -0.92 -7.58 -13.92
N ASN A 137 -0.31 -8.76 -14.01
CA ASN A 137 0.82 -9.16 -13.20
C ASN A 137 2.12 -9.06 -13.99
N ASN A 138 2.97 -8.13 -13.59
CA ASN A 138 4.36 -8.04 -14.02
C ASN A 138 5.34 -7.86 -12.85
N ALA A 139 4.98 -8.40 -11.68
CA ALA A 139 5.79 -8.36 -10.45
C ALA A 139 7.19 -9.00 -10.62
N ASN A 140 7.40 -9.81 -11.67
CA ASN A 140 8.71 -10.37 -12.00
C ASN A 140 9.69 -9.33 -12.59
N GLU A 141 9.25 -8.09 -12.82
CA GLU A 141 9.98 -6.95 -13.39
C GLU A 141 10.51 -7.14 -14.83
N LYS A 142 10.32 -8.31 -15.43
CA LYS A 142 10.90 -8.65 -16.73
C LYS A 142 9.86 -8.61 -17.83
N TYR A 143 8.82 -9.42 -17.72
CA TYR A 143 7.87 -9.68 -18.80
C TYR A 143 6.45 -9.95 -18.29
N VAL A 144 5.48 -9.77 -19.20
CA VAL A 144 4.15 -10.39 -19.14
C VAL A 144 4.21 -11.64 -20.02
N ASP A 145 3.92 -12.81 -19.45
CA ASP A 145 4.08 -14.08 -20.16
C ASP A 145 3.07 -14.24 -21.30
N ALA A 146 3.33 -15.20 -22.20
CA ALA A 146 2.52 -15.42 -23.40
C ALA A 146 1.05 -15.75 -23.09
N TYR A 147 0.77 -16.48 -22.01
CA TYR A 147 -0.61 -16.82 -21.62
C TYR A 147 -1.36 -15.58 -21.15
N GLN A 148 -0.70 -14.75 -20.34
CA GLN A 148 -1.28 -13.49 -19.88
C GLN A 148 -1.44 -12.48 -21.02
N LEU A 149 -0.52 -12.43 -21.99
CA LEU A 149 -0.67 -11.60 -23.19
C LEU A 149 -1.84 -12.05 -24.07
N GLU A 150 -2.05 -13.36 -24.23
CA GLU A 150 -3.22 -13.89 -24.95
C GLU A 150 -4.52 -13.58 -24.20
N TRP A 151 -4.52 -13.76 -22.87
CA TRP A 151 -5.64 -13.38 -22.02
C TRP A 151 -5.96 -11.88 -22.13
N LEU A 152 -4.94 -11.01 -22.07
CA LEU A 152 -5.09 -9.57 -22.22
C LEU A 152 -5.74 -9.20 -23.55
N LYS A 153 -5.33 -9.82 -24.67
CA LYS A 153 -5.96 -9.58 -25.97
C LYS A 153 -7.46 -9.90 -25.94
N LYS A 154 -7.85 -11.06 -25.37
CA LYS A 154 -9.26 -11.45 -25.23
C LYS A 154 -10.06 -10.46 -24.37
N GLU A 155 -9.47 -9.96 -23.28
CA GLU A 155 -10.10 -8.94 -22.44
C GLU A 155 -10.23 -7.60 -23.16
N LEU A 156 -9.23 -7.21 -23.94
CA LEU A 156 -9.26 -5.98 -24.73
C LEU A 156 -10.26 -6.06 -25.89
N GLU A 157 -10.44 -7.23 -26.52
CA GLU A 157 -11.50 -7.49 -27.50
C GLU A 157 -12.89 -7.31 -26.88
N LYS A 158 -13.15 -7.91 -25.71
CA LYS A 158 -14.41 -7.71 -24.96
C LYS A 158 -14.63 -6.23 -24.61
N SER A 159 -13.56 -5.54 -24.21
CA SER A 159 -13.60 -4.15 -23.78
C SER A 159 -13.94 -3.15 -24.90
N GLN A 160 -13.97 -3.59 -26.17
CA GLN A 160 -14.31 -2.70 -27.30
C GLN A 160 -15.77 -2.23 -27.27
N SER A 161 -16.63 -2.92 -26.54
CA SER A 161 -18.01 -2.47 -26.29
C SER A 161 -18.12 -1.33 -25.27
N TYR A 162 -17.02 -1.04 -24.55
CA TYR A 162 -16.95 0.02 -23.54
C TYR A 162 -16.32 1.29 -24.12
N ARG A 163 -16.61 2.44 -23.51
CA ARG A 163 -16.02 3.73 -23.93
C ARG A 163 -14.58 3.86 -23.47
N TYR A 164 -14.30 3.51 -22.22
CA TYR A 164 -12.98 3.67 -21.59
C TYR A 164 -12.36 2.33 -21.21
N ARG A 165 -11.03 2.25 -21.32
CA ARG A 165 -10.21 1.08 -21.00
C ARG A 165 -9.04 1.51 -20.13
N PHE A 166 -9.02 1.04 -18.90
CA PHE A 166 -7.95 1.33 -17.93
C PHE A 166 -7.14 0.06 -17.68
N VAL A 167 -5.82 0.18 -17.78
CA VAL A 167 -4.90 -0.93 -17.51
C VAL A 167 -4.04 -0.57 -16.32
N PHE A 168 -3.83 -1.51 -15.40
CA PHE A 168 -3.02 -1.34 -14.21
C PHE A 168 -1.95 -2.41 -14.19
N MET A 169 -0.71 -2.01 -13.93
CA MET A 169 0.44 -2.90 -13.78
C MET A 169 1.37 -2.32 -12.71
N HIS A 170 2.31 -3.10 -12.18
CA HIS A 170 3.22 -2.55 -11.18
C HIS A 170 4.42 -1.86 -11.83
N VAL A 171 5.20 -2.60 -12.63
CA VAL A 171 6.43 -2.08 -13.24
C VAL A 171 6.09 -1.37 -14.56
N PRO A 172 6.48 -0.11 -14.80
CA PRO A 172 6.17 0.57 -16.06
C PRO A 172 6.96 -0.02 -17.25
N VAL A 173 6.46 0.16 -18.47
CA VAL A 173 7.16 -0.29 -19.70
C VAL A 173 8.32 0.63 -20.09
N TYR A 174 8.42 1.82 -19.49
CA TYR A 174 9.49 2.78 -19.69
C TYR A 174 9.84 3.47 -18.36
N ASP A 175 11.06 3.99 -18.25
CA ASP A 175 11.46 4.85 -17.12
C ASP A 175 11.49 6.33 -17.58
N PRO A 176 10.67 7.23 -17.00
CA PRO A 176 10.66 8.65 -17.37
C PRO A 176 11.82 9.46 -16.77
N ARG A 177 12.60 8.92 -15.82
CA ARG A 177 13.59 9.67 -15.02
C ARG A 177 14.95 9.84 -15.69
N LYS A 178 15.01 9.81 -17.03
CA LYS A 178 16.17 9.50 -17.91
C LYS A 178 17.48 10.30 -17.78
N GLU A 179 17.91 10.76 -16.60
CA GLU A 179 19.21 11.44 -16.46
C GLU A 179 20.19 10.85 -15.42
N LYS A 180 19.80 9.99 -14.46
CA LYS A 180 20.74 9.59 -13.38
C LYS A 180 20.62 8.18 -12.77
N GLN A 181 19.69 7.34 -13.21
CA GLN A 181 19.45 6.02 -12.63
C GLN A 181 19.42 4.93 -13.72
N PRO A 182 19.89 3.69 -13.46
CA PRO A 182 19.55 2.54 -14.30
C PRO A 182 18.02 2.48 -14.50
N GLY A 183 17.53 2.01 -15.65
CA GLY A 183 16.08 1.98 -15.90
C GLY A 183 15.34 1.12 -14.87
N HIS A 184 14.33 1.68 -14.20
CA HIS A 184 13.37 0.97 -13.34
C HIS A 184 12.05 0.73 -14.09
N SER A 185 12.18 0.09 -15.24
CA SER A 185 11.08 -0.34 -16.08
C SER A 185 11.25 -1.82 -16.41
N MET A 186 10.28 -2.39 -17.12
CA MET A 186 10.37 -3.78 -17.59
C MET A 186 11.73 -4.07 -18.24
N LYS A 187 12.39 -5.13 -17.76
CA LYS A 187 13.76 -5.50 -18.15
C LYS A 187 13.82 -6.17 -19.53
N ASP A 188 12.76 -6.87 -19.93
CA ASP A 188 12.64 -7.41 -21.29
C ASP A 188 12.00 -6.36 -22.21
N LEU A 189 12.85 -5.71 -23.02
CA LEU A 189 12.44 -4.62 -23.90
C LEU A 189 11.56 -5.09 -25.06
N GLU A 190 11.75 -6.32 -25.55
CA GLU A 190 10.92 -6.88 -26.64
C GLU A 190 9.52 -7.20 -26.12
N ASN A 191 9.43 -7.79 -24.92
CA ASN A 191 8.15 -8.02 -24.26
C ASN A 191 7.43 -6.71 -23.90
N ALA A 192 8.17 -5.72 -23.38
CA ALA A 192 7.62 -4.39 -23.09
C ALA A 192 7.08 -3.72 -24.37
N GLN A 193 7.80 -3.82 -25.48
CA GLN A 193 7.35 -3.28 -26.78
C GLN A 193 6.14 -4.04 -27.31
N THR A 194 6.09 -5.36 -27.15
CA THR A 194 4.93 -6.19 -27.54
C THR A 194 3.68 -5.79 -26.76
N LEU A 195 3.81 -5.65 -25.44
CA LEU A 195 2.72 -5.18 -24.58
C LEU A 195 2.26 -3.78 -25.00
N LEU A 196 3.20 -2.85 -25.22
CA LEU A 196 2.90 -1.49 -25.63
C LEU A 196 2.14 -1.43 -26.97
N ASN A 197 2.52 -2.26 -27.93
CA ASN A 197 1.83 -2.37 -29.22
C ASN A 197 0.39 -2.87 -29.06
N ILE A 198 0.16 -3.88 -28.21
CA ILE A 198 -1.18 -4.38 -27.90
C ILE A 198 -2.03 -3.28 -27.26
N LEU A 199 -1.51 -2.60 -26.24
CA LEU A 199 -2.24 -1.53 -25.55
C LEU A 199 -2.63 -0.39 -26.50
N LYS A 200 -1.75 -0.06 -27.45
CA LYS A 200 -2.00 0.93 -28.50
C LYS A 200 -3.08 0.46 -29.49
N GLU A 201 -2.96 -0.75 -30.01
CA GLU A 201 -3.87 -1.32 -31.02
C GLU A 201 -5.33 -1.30 -30.52
N TYR A 202 -5.54 -1.61 -29.25
CA TYR A 202 -6.87 -1.67 -28.64
C TYR A 202 -7.33 -0.33 -28.02
N ASN A 203 -6.63 0.77 -28.28
CA ASN A 203 -6.98 2.12 -27.81
C ASN A 203 -7.20 2.20 -26.30
N VAL A 204 -6.25 1.71 -25.51
CA VAL A 204 -6.27 1.84 -24.04
C VAL A 204 -6.25 3.31 -23.65
N THR A 205 -7.17 3.71 -22.77
CA THR A 205 -7.39 5.12 -22.37
C THR A 205 -6.27 5.64 -21.47
N MET A 206 -5.85 4.84 -20.50
CA MET A 206 -4.78 5.18 -19.58
C MET A 206 -4.21 3.91 -18.97
N VAL A 207 -2.89 3.86 -18.86
CA VAL A 207 -2.18 2.84 -18.09
C VAL A 207 -1.67 3.46 -16.79
N PHE A 208 -1.92 2.79 -15.67
CA PHE A 208 -1.41 3.18 -14.36
C PHE A 208 -0.32 2.21 -13.91
N ALA A 209 0.79 2.75 -13.42
CA ALA A 209 1.90 1.98 -12.89
C ALA A 209 2.41 2.52 -11.53
N GLY A 210 3.11 1.66 -10.78
CA GLY A 210 3.82 2.01 -9.55
C GLY A 210 5.33 1.91 -9.74
N HIS A 211 6.00 1.27 -8.78
CA HIS A 211 7.41 0.85 -8.76
C HIS A 211 8.42 2.00 -8.67
N ILE A 212 8.24 3.02 -9.50
CA ILE A 212 9.00 4.26 -9.43
C ILE A 212 8.33 5.15 -8.38
N HIS A 213 9.02 5.35 -7.25
CA HIS A 213 8.49 6.13 -6.12
C HIS A 213 8.40 7.64 -6.42
N GLY A 214 7.35 8.04 -7.13
CA GLY A 214 7.07 9.40 -7.58
C GLY A 214 5.85 9.48 -8.50
N TYR A 215 5.56 10.68 -8.96
CA TYR A 215 4.51 11.00 -9.92
C TYR A 215 5.11 11.30 -11.29
N PHE A 216 4.71 10.57 -12.33
CA PHE A 216 5.03 10.90 -13.71
C PHE A 216 3.81 10.69 -14.59
N ARG A 217 3.59 11.60 -15.54
CA ARG A 217 2.49 11.50 -16.51
C ARG A 217 2.99 11.88 -17.89
N GLY A 218 2.50 11.18 -18.91
CA GLY A 218 2.84 11.47 -20.29
C GLY A 218 2.24 10.45 -21.25
N GLU A 219 2.81 10.39 -22.45
CA GLU A 219 2.45 9.44 -23.49
C GLU A 219 3.70 8.74 -24.01
N TRP A 220 3.60 7.42 -24.23
CA TRP A 220 4.66 6.58 -24.76
C TRP A 220 4.14 5.80 -25.95
N ASN A 221 4.71 6.09 -27.12
CA ASN A 221 4.31 5.51 -28.41
C ASN A 221 2.80 5.55 -28.71
N GLY A 222 2.07 6.55 -28.23
CA GLY A 222 0.62 6.68 -28.43
C GLY A 222 -0.25 6.10 -27.31
N VAL A 223 0.37 5.60 -26.22
CA VAL A 223 -0.36 5.11 -25.05
C VAL A 223 -0.11 6.07 -23.88
N SER A 224 -1.19 6.58 -23.28
CA SER A 224 -1.10 7.46 -22.11
C SER A 224 -0.77 6.67 -20.84
N TYR A 225 0.15 7.19 -20.03
CA TYR A 225 0.52 6.59 -18.75
C TYR A 225 0.52 7.59 -17.59
N ILE A 226 0.20 7.09 -16.40
CA ILE A 226 0.49 7.71 -15.12
C ILE A 226 1.25 6.70 -14.25
N ILE A 227 2.43 7.09 -13.78
CA ILE A 227 3.17 6.40 -12.72
C ILE A 227 2.85 7.11 -11.39
N THR A 228 2.43 6.34 -10.38
CA THR A 228 1.88 6.85 -9.12
C THR A 228 2.41 6.11 -7.88
N GLY A 229 3.73 6.01 -7.74
CA GLY A 229 4.39 5.34 -6.60
C GLY A 229 4.55 6.22 -5.35
N GLY A 230 3.56 7.04 -5.04
CA GLY A 230 3.62 8.07 -3.98
C GLY A 230 2.81 7.75 -2.73
N ALA A 231 2.44 6.50 -2.45
CA ALA A 231 1.50 6.19 -1.38
C ALA A 231 2.14 6.08 0.02
N GLY A 232 3.46 5.93 0.12
CA GLY A 232 4.12 5.96 1.43
C GLY A 232 5.57 5.51 1.52
N ALA A 233 6.10 4.81 0.52
CA ALA A 233 7.51 4.42 0.47
C ALA A 233 8.44 5.64 0.37
N GLU A 234 9.75 5.44 0.53
CA GLU A 234 10.71 6.54 0.46
C GLU A 234 10.76 7.20 -0.92
N LEU A 235 10.81 8.53 -0.93
CA LEU A 235 10.97 9.33 -2.14
C LEU A 235 12.46 9.63 -2.35
N PHE A 236 13.07 9.02 -3.36
CA PHE A 236 14.51 9.16 -3.61
C PHE A 236 14.92 10.42 -4.38
N GLY A 237 13.99 11.06 -5.09
CA GLY A 237 14.29 12.26 -5.87
C GLY A 237 13.99 13.57 -5.16
N THR A 238 14.57 14.63 -5.69
CA THR A 238 14.51 15.99 -5.12
C THR A 238 13.67 16.95 -5.96
N ASP A 239 13.23 16.56 -7.16
CA ASP A 239 12.36 17.38 -8.00
C ASP A 239 10.93 17.49 -7.38
N PRO A 240 10.48 18.70 -7.02
CA PRO A 240 9.16 18.89 -6.43
C PRO A 240 7.97 18.64 -7.36
N GLU A 241 8.20 18.50 -8.67
CA GLU A 241 7.17 18.14 -9.64
C GLU A 241 6.95 16.63 -9.76
N HIS A 242 7.85 15.82 -9.21
CA HIS A 242 7.80 14.36 -9.32
C HIS A 242 7.81 13.65 -7.97
N TYR A 243 8.54 14.16 -6.98
CA TYR A 243 8.84 13.40 -5.77
C TYR A 243 8.06 13.93 -4.57
N PHE A 244 6.76 13.64 -4.54
CA PHE A 244 5.87 13.97 -3.43
C PHE A 244 4.87 12.84 -3.16
N TYR A 245 4.35 12.79 -1.94
CA TYR A 245 3.31 11.84 -1.58
C TYR A 245 1.98 12.26 -2.19
N HIS A 246 1.26 11.31 -2.78
CA HIS A 246 0.02 11.60 -3.50
C HIS A 246 -0.84 10.37 -3.72
N PHE A 247 -2.05 10.62 -4.20
CA PHE A 247 -2.86 9.68 -4.96
C PHE A 247 -3.47 10.41 -6.16
N ILE A 248 -3.96 9.64 -7.13
CA ILE A 248 -4.65 10.15 -8.31
C ILE A 248 -6.15 9.99 -8.11
N ARG A 249 -6.88 11.08 -8.26
CA ARG A 249 -8.34 11.07 -8.38
C ARG A 249 -8.69 11.02 -9.87
N VAL A 250 -9.38 9.96 -10.29
CA VAL A 250 -9.80 9.78 -11.67
C VAL A 250 -11.32 9.92 -11.74
N HIS A 251 -11.78 11.00 -12.37
CA HIS A 251 -13.20 11.24 -12.60
C HIS A 251 -13.55 10.83 -14.03
N VAL A 252 -14.40 9.83 -14.18
CA VAL A 252 -14.91 9.33 -15.45
C VAL A 252 -16.29 9.94 -15.67
N SER A 253 -16.52 10.48 -16.86
CA SER A 253 -17.80 11.06 -17.28
C SER A 253 -18.15 10.62 -18.70
N PRO A 254 -19.38 10.83 -19.19
CA PRO A 254 -19.73 10.54 -20.58
C PRO A 254 -18.95 11.39 -21.60
N THR A 255 -18.39 12.53 -21.17
CA THR A 255 -17.67 13.47 -22.04
C THR A 255 -16.16 13.28 -22.06
N GLY A 256 -15.58 12.60 -21.07
CA GLY A 256 -14.13 12.51 -20.91
C GLY A 256 -13.71 11.96 -19.56
N VAL A 257 -12.40 11.81 -19.39
CA VAL A 257 -11.78 11.39 -18.12
C VAL A 257 -10.85 12.49 -17.63
N LYS A 258 -11.01 12.88 -16.36
CA LYS A 258 -10.17 13.87 -15.69
C LYS A 258 -9.28 13.18 -14.67
N TYR A 259 -8.01 13.57 -14.61
CA TYR A 259 -7.00 13.03 -13.71
C TYR A 259 -6.44 14.16 -12.84
N ASP A 260 -6.81 14.18 -11.56
CA ASP A 260 -6.35 15.15 -10.58
C ASP A 260 -5.32 14.51 -9.65
N VAL A 261 -4.18 15.19 -9.42
CA VAL A 261 -3.14 14.73 -8.49
C VAL A 261 -3.38 15.36 -7.12
N ILE A 262 -3.70 14.55 -6.12
CA ILE A 262 -3.95 15.03 -4.77
C ILE A 262 -2.68 14.86 -3.95
N LYS A 263 -1.94 15.97 -3.75
CA LYS A 263 -0.70 16.00 -2.98
C LYS A 263 -0.97 15.88 -1.48
N LEU A 264 -0.13 15.12 -0.79
CA LEU A 264 -0.13 14.93 0.66
C LEU A 264 1.07 15.63 1.30
N PRO A 265 1.07 15.86 2.63
CA PRO A 265 2.23 16.39 3.33
C PRO A 265 3.49 15.58 3.02
N THR A 266 4.49 16.24 2.45
CA THR A 266 5.74 15.65 1.95
C THR A 266 6.90 16.31 2.69
N PRO A 267 7.98 15.57 3.05
CA PRO A 267 9.18 16.18 3.63
C PRO A 267 9.82 17.17 2.65
N GLY A 268 10.77 17.97 3.13
CA GLY A 268 11.51 18.89 2.27
C GLY A 268 12.23 18.17 1.11
N PHE A 269 12.49 18.93 0.06
CA PHE A 269 12.98 18.42 -1.22
C PHE A 269 14.51 18.35 -1.32
N ASN A 270 15.25 18.68 -0.25
CA ASN A 270 16.70 18.50 -0.21
C ASN A 270 17.08 17.10 0.30
N MET A 271 18.30 16.65 -0.02
CA MET A 271 18.75 15.29 0.31
C MET A 271 18.73 14.99 1.81
N ILE A 272 19.05 15.97 2.66
CA ILE A 272 19.09 15.77 4.12
C ILE A 272 17.67 15.47 4.63
N ASP A 273 16.69 16.27 4.23
CA ASP A 273 15.29 16.05 4.61
C ASP A 273 14.78 14.70 4.13
N ARG A 274 15.16 14.27 2.90
CA ARG A 274 14.83 12.93 2.39
C ARG A 274 15.42 11.84 3.27
N THR A 275 16.73 11.89 3.52
CA THR A 275 17.42 10.86 4.31
C THR A 275 16.87 10.78 5.73
N VAL A 276 16.67 11.92 6.40
CA VAL A 276 16.09 11.97 7.75
C VAL A 276 14.68 11.41 7.75
N HIS A 277 13.85 11.77 6.76
CA HIS A 277 12.50 11.24 6.67
C HIS A 277 12.47 9.74 6.43
N THR A 278 13.30 9.23 5.52
CA THR A 278 13.44 7.79 5.25
C THR A 278 13.84 7.04 6.51
N LEU A 279 14.90 7.50 7.21
CA LEU A 279 15.32 6.90 8.48
C LEU A 279 14.18 6.91 9.51
N TRP A 280 13.41 7.99 9.58
CA TRP A 280 12.26 8.08 10.48
C TRP A 280 11.15 7.10 10.11
N ILE A 281 10.79 6.95 8.83
CA ILE A 281 9.77 5.98 8.38
C ILE A 281 10.15 4.58 8.82
N TYR A 282 11.39 4.15 8.54
CA TYR A 282 11.86 2.81 8.89
C TYR A 282 11.97 2.62 10.40
N THR A 283 12.51 3.59 11.14
CA THR A 283 12.65 3.51 12.60
C THR A 283 11.28 3.46 13.29
N TYR A 284 10.37 4.36 12.91
CA TYR A 284 9.01 4.38 13.47
C TYR A 284 8.27 3.08 13.18
N SER A 285 8.36 2.59 11.95
CA SER A 285 7.73 1.32 11.57
C SER A 285 8.32 0.15 12.34
N PHE A 286 9.65 0.09 12.49
CA PHE A 286 10.33 -0.92 13.31
C PHE A 286 9.87 -0.88 14.76
N VAL A 287 9.80 0.30 15.39
CA VAL A 287 9.37 0.45 16.79
C VAL A 287 7.93 -0.01 16.98
N ILE A 288 7.01 0.36 16.08
CA ILE A 288 5.61 -0.06 16.19
C ILE A 288 5.48 -1.58 16.01
N GLN A 289 6.16 -2.13 15.01
CA GLN A 289 6.13 -3.57 14.71
C GLN A 289 6.78 -4.43 15.79
N ASN A 290 7.81 -3.89 16.46
CA ASN A 290 8.59 -4.59 17.47
C ASN A 290 8.38 -3.99 18.87
N TYR A 291 7.22 -3.37 19.13
CA TYR A 291 6.99 -2.58 20.33
C TYR A 291 7.35 -3.33 21.62
N TRP A 292 6.97 -4.61 21.73
CA TRP A 292 7.28 -5.44 22.89
C TRP A 292 8.78 -5.74 23.01
N ILE A 293 9.47 -5.99 21.90
CA ILE A 293 10.91 -6.25 21.89
C ILE A 293 11.67 -4.98 22.29
N VAL A 294 11.28 -3.83 21.76
CA VAL A 294 11.86 -2.52 22.11
C VAL A 294 11.59 -2.20 23.58
N LEU A 295 10.37 -2.44 24.09
CA LEU A 295 10.03 -2.24 25.50
C LEU A 295 10.84 -3.15 26.43
N LEU A 296 11.00 -4.42 26.06
CA LEU A 296 11.81 -5.38 26.82
C LEU A 296 13.29 -4.99 26.80
N GLY A 297 13.85 -4.65 25.63
CA GLY A 297 15.24 -4.25 25.48
C GLY A 297 15.58 -2.98 26.26
N THR A 298 14.72 -1.95 26.18
CA THR A 298 14.88 -0.71 26.97
C THR A 298 14.74 -0.96 28.47
N GLY A 299 13.83 -1.85 28.88
CA GLY A 299 13.70 -2.29 30.27
C GLY A 299 14.95 -2.99 30.79
N LEU A 300 15.50 -3.92 30.02
CA LEU A 300 16.75 -4.63 30.35
C LEU A 300 17.94 -3.67 30.42
N PHE A 301 18.05 -2.73 29.47
CA PHE A 301 19.10 -1.71 29.50
C PHE A 301 19.00 -0.81 30.75
N ALA A 302 17.80 -0.35 31.10
CA ALA A 302 17.59 0.45 32.29
C ALA A 302 17.94 -0.33 33.57
N LEU A 303 17.55 -1.62 33.66
CA LEU A 303 17.92 -2.49 34.77
C LEU A 303 19.44 -2.65 34.88
N SER A 304 20.13 -2.92 33.76
CA SER A 304 21.59 -3.02 33.72
C SER A 304 22.27 -1.73 34.17
N ALA A 305 21.77 -0.56 33.72
CA ALA A 305 22.29 0.74 34.14
C ALA A 305 22.09 0.98 35.66
N ILE A 306 20.95 0.55 36.22
CA ILE A 306 20.68 0.65 37.66
C ILE A 306 21.67 -0.20 38.46
N VAL A 307 21.89 -1.45 38.04
CA VAL A 307 22.86 -2.38 38.66
C VAL A 307 24.28 -1.83 38.57
N LEU A 308 24.72 -1.38 37.39
CA LEU A 308 26.06 -0.81 37.20
C LEU A 308 26.29 0.47 38.02
N SER A 309 25.23 1.25 38.27
CA SER A 309 25.30 2.46 39.09
C SER A 309 25.25 2.20 40.61
N GLY A 310 25.02 0.95 41.05
CA GLY A 310 24.86 0.58 42.46
C GLY A 310 23.62 1.19 43.15
N LYS A 311 22.65 1.68 42.36
CA LYS A 311 21.44 2.38 42.87
C LYS A 311 20.26 1.45 43.14
N GLU A 312 20.45 0.13 43.19
CA GLU A 312 19.32 -0.81 43.26
C GLU A 312 18.45 -0.57 44.51
N ARG A 313 19.08 -0.26 45.65
CA ARG A 313 18.36 0.05 46.91
C ARG A 313 17.53 1.33 46.85
N GLU A 314 17.97 2.36 46.12
CA GLU A 314 17.22 3.61 45.97
C GLU A 314 16.01 3.44 45.04
N VAL A 315 16.20 2.73 43.93
CA VAL A 315 15.11 2.40 43.00
C VAL A 315 14.08 1.48 43.67
N GLY A 316 14.52 0.47 44.43
CA GLY A 316 13.63 -0.39 45.21
C GLY A 316 12.77 0.39 46.22
N LYS A 317 13.37 1.36 46.93
CA LYS A 317 12.63 2.26 47.83
C LYS A 317 11.65 3.19 47.09
N PHE A 318 12.02 3.66 45.89
CA PHE A 318 11.15 4.50 45.05
C PHE A 318 9.93 3.73 44.54
N LEU A 319 10.13 2.51 44.01
CA LEU A 319 9.05 1.64 43.52
C LEU A 319 8.10 1.21 44.65
N MET A 320 8.62 0.97 45.85
CA MET A 320 7.81 0.65 47.03
C MET A 320 7.05 1.84 47.64
N ARG A 321 7.19 3.08 47.11
CA ARG A 321 6.39 4.21 47.58
C ARG A 321 4.91 3.90 47.34
N ARG A 322 4.14 3.85 48.44
CA ARG A 322 2.68 3.59 48.46
C ARG A 322 1.85 4.45 47.49
N ARG A 323 2.37 5.58 46.99
CA ARG A 323 1.72 6.42 45.97
C ARG A 323 1.83 5.82 44.56
N LEU A 324 2.98 5.27 44.17
CA LEU A 324 3.19 4.62 42.87
C LEU A 324 2.40 3.32 42.77
N VAL A 325 2.41 2.50 43.84
CA VAL A 325 1.58 1.29 43.92
C VAL A 325 0.09 1.64 43.83
N ARG A 326 -0.37 2.67 44.55
CA ARG A 326 -1.76 3.15 44.46
C ARG A 326 -2.11 3.76 43.10
N PHE A 327 -1.16 4.43 42.45
CA PHE A 327 -1.32 4.98 41.11
C PHE A 327 -1.42 3.88 40.06
N ALA A 328 -0.53 2.89 40.08
CA ALA A 328 -0.58 1.71 39.22
C ALA A 328 -1.88 0.91 39.42
N VAL A 329 -2.35 0.75 40.66
CA VAL A 329 -3.64 0.11 40.97
C VAL A 329 -4.83 0.96 40.47
N LYS A 330 -4.77 2.29 40.56
CA LYS A 330 -5.80 3.19 39.98
C LYS A 330 -5.82 3.14 38.46
N LEU A 331 -4.65 3.19 37.82
CA LEU A 331 -4.51 3.06 36.36
C LEU A 331 -5.04 1.71 35.88
N TRP A 332 -4.73 0.63 36.61
CA TRP A 332 -5.23 -0.71 36.33
C TRP A 332 -6.76 -0.81 36.44
N ARG A 333 -7.39 -0.17 37.45
CA ARG A 333 -8.85 -0.09 37.55
C ARG A 333 -9.49 0.77 36.46
N PHE A 334 -8.80 1.82 36.02
CA PHE A 334 -9.27 2.71 34.94
C PHE A 334 -9.29 1.99 33.58
N PHE A 335 -8.21 1.28 33.23
CA PHE A 335 -8.15 0.50 31.98
C PHE A 335 -8.90 -0.84 32.04
N GLY A 336 -9.03 -1.45 33.23
CA GLY A 336 -9.78 -2.70 33.42
C GLY A 336 -11.31 -2.56 33.25
N ASN A 337 -11.85 -1.36 33.43
CA ASN A 337 -13.29 -1.10 33.26
C ASN A 337 -13.69 -0.73 31.81
N TYR A 338 -12.73 -0.40 30.94
CA TYR A 338 -13.02 -0.11 29.52
C TYR A 338 -13.29 -1.37 28.67
N GLY A 339 -13.00 -2.57 29.20
CA GLY A 339 -13.25 -3.85 28.52
C GLY A 339 -14.52 -4.59 28.95
N ARG A 340 -15.35 -4.00 29.83
CA ARG A 340 -16.65 -4.55 30.26
C ARG A 340 -17.71 -3.46 30.20
N GLY A 341 -18.11 -3.10 28.99
CA GLY A 341 -19.16 -2.11 28.77
C GLY A 341 -19.89 -2.38 27.47
N ARG A 342 -21.11 -2.91 27.61
CA ARG A 342 -22.14 -3.21 26.58
C ARG A 342 -22.04 -4.58 25.91
N SER A 343 -22.63 -5.56 26.60
CA SER A 343 -23.58 -6.49 26.01
C SER A 343 -24.66 -5.77 25.22
#